data_AF-A0A0C1FIG9-F1
#
_entry.id   AF-A0A0C1FIG9-F1
#
_cell.length_a   1.000
_cell.length_b   1.000
_cell.length_c   1.000
_cell.angle_alpha   90.00
_cell.angle_beta   90.00
_cell.angle_gamma   90.00
#
_symmetry.space_group_name_H-M   'P 1'
#
loop_
_entity.id
_entity.type
_entity.pdbx_description
1 polymer ?
#
loop_
_entity_poly.entity_id
_entity_poly.type
_entity_poly.pdbx_seq_one_letter_code
_entity_poly.pdbx_strand_id
1 'polypeptide(L)'
;MKNFFSIVLLVATCITYGQKKTNGTIYVEHPAINAVEAMTQAFVSGDADKVASFLTDDFKSYNGSSSDKDDKGKDKESFLKEVNFWKDNIDYLSIKRSQGAYPDALEYKEANNKDVVWVQTWEDLKGVHSKTGVKIDMPLHRLFIVDKNNKIKTIIRYSNNSVFDEIGNSFNDRENGTIYNHHENINSVRKMIYAFENKDFDKAYSFYDDKAIFMDINSPVGKSITLAEQKANDQKLFDKFDLTSIDMVGYPDYLHYEMGDARVVQSWWNFRLTRKSDKKKIVLPIFFIDNFDDKGKITSEIAYYSEKMME
;
A
#
# COMPACT_ATOMS: atom_id res chain seq x y z
N MET A 1 -14.75 63.88 -39.27
CA MET A 1 -14.34 62.47 -39.22
C MET A 1 -13.86 62.10 -37.83
N LYS A 2 -14.71 61.47 -37.01
CA LYS A 2 -14.31 60.49 -35.98
C LYS A 2 -15.53 59.64 -35.52
N ASN A 3 -16.51 59.46 -36.41
CA ASN A 3 -17.54 58.41 -36.33
C ASN A 3 -16.96 57.04 -36.72
N PHE A 4 -15.77 56.67 -36.27
CA PHE A 4 -15.18 55.38 -36.68
C PHE A 4 -14.49 54.58 -35.57
N PHE A 5 -14.42 55.11 -34.34
CA PHE A 5 -13.91 54.33 -33.21
C PHE A 5 -15.01 53.82 -32.27
N SER A 6 -16.28 54.11 -32.58
CA SER A 6 -17.44 53.65 -31.81
C SER A 6 -17.93 52.24 -32.18
N ILE A 7 -17.31 51.54 -33.14
CA ILE A 7 -17.88 50.28 -33.69
C ILE A 7 -16.96 49.06 -33.54
N VAL A 8 -15.64 49.20 -33.35
CA VAL A 8 -14.73 48.03 -33.35
C VAL A 8 -14.40 47.49 -31.96
N LEU A 9 -14.60 48.26 -30.88
CA LEU A 9 -14.35 47.78 -29.51
C LEU A 9 -15.62 47.43 -28.73
N LEU A 10 -16.76 47.29 -29.41
CA LEU A 10 -18.02 46.79 -28.83
C LEU A 10 -18.24 45.29 -29.11
N VAL A 11 -17.34 44.62 -29.83
CA VAL A 11 -17.56 43.25 -30.37
C VAL A 11 -16.70 42.16 -29.70
N ALA A 12 -15.72 42.48 -28.84
CA ALA A 12 -14.78 41.47 -28.33
C ALA A 12 -14.88 41.14 -26.83
N THR A 13 -15.82 41.72 -26.08
CA THR A 13 -15.99 41.44 -24.64
C THR A 13 -17.41 41.05 -24.26
N CYS A 14 -18.13 40.38 -25.16
CA CYS A 14 -19.11 39.39 -24.74
C CYS A 14 -18.34 38.21 -24.14
N ILE A 15 -17.82 38.38 -22.92
CA ILE A 15 -17.49 37.27 -22.04
C ILE A 15 -18.83 36.58 -21.79
N THR A 16 -19.13 35.62 -22.66
CA THR A 16 -20.23 34.70 -22.48
C THR A 16 -19.89 33.87 -21.26
N TYR A 17 -20.25 34.39 -20.07
CA TYR A 17 -20.48 33.52 -18.94
C TYR A 17 -21.61 32.58 -19.39
N GLY A 18 -21.23 31.39 -19.88
CA GLY A 18 -22.21 30.36 -20.21
C GLY A 18 -23.14 30.19 -19.02
N GLN A 19 -24.43 30.46 -19.21
CA GLN A 19 -25.41 30.35 -18.14
C GLN A 19 -25.34 28.92 -17.59
N LYS A 20 -25.04 28.79 -16.29
CA LYS A 20 -25.04 27.49 -15.61
C LYS A 20 -26.46 26.93 -15.64
N LYS A 21 -26.70 25.86 -16.39
CA LYS A 21 -27.99 25.14 -16.38
C LYS A 21 -28.03 24.24 -15.15
N THR A 22 -29.04 24.43 -14.29
CA THR A 22 -29.26 23.53 -13.14
C THR A 22 -29.82 22.18 -13.63
N ASN A 23 -29.21 21.08 -13.19
CA ASN A 23 -29.65 19.72 -13.56
C ASN A 23 -30.38 18.98 -12.42
N GLY A 24 -30.51 19.62 -11.26
CA GLY A 24 -31.03 18.96 -10.06
C GLY A 24 -30.75 19.75 -8.79
N THR A 25 -31.06 19.12 -7.67
CA THR A 25 -30.73 19.57 -6.32
C THR A 25 -29.87 18.51 -5.63
N ILE A 26 -28.87 18.95 -4.87
CA ILE A 26 -28.01 18.08 -4.07
C ILE A 26 -28.37 18.30 -2.60
N TYR A 27 -28.53 17.21 -1.86
CA TYR A 27 -28.88 17.22 -0.44
C TYR A 27 -27.85 16.43 0.38
N VAL A 28 -27.41 17.03 1.48
CA VAL A 28 -26.57 16.39 2.50
C VAL A 28 -27.39 15.56 3.50
N GLU A 29 -28.70 15.84 3.59
CA GLU A 29 -29.66 15.10 4.39
C GLU A 29 -30.84 14.67 3.51
N HIS A 30 -31.07 13.36 3.40
CA HIS A 30 -32.13 12.81 2.55
C HIS A 30 -32.51 11.38 3.02
N PRO A 31 -33.80 10.97 3.00
CA PRO A 31 -34.21 9.62 3.39
C PRO A 31 -33.49 8.48 2.64
N ALA A 32 -33.16 8.71 1.36
CA ALA A 32 -32.36 7.76 0.56
C ALA A 32 -30.95 7.53 1.13
N ILE A 33 -30.31 8.55 1.71
CA ILE A 33 -29.00 8.39 2.38
C ILE A 33 -29.15 7.45 3.57
N ASN A 34 -30.17 7.68 4.42
CA ASN A 34 -30.43 6.83 5.58
C ASN A 34 -30.65 5.36 5.19
N ALA A 35 -31.38 5.12 4.10
CA ALA A 35 -31.62 3.76 3.58
C ALA A 35 -30.31 3.10 3.11
N VAL A 36 -29.46 3.82 2.38
CA VAL A 36 -28.14 3.34 1.92
C VAL A 36 -27.22 3.00 3.09
N GLU A 37 -27.19 3.83 4.12
CA GLU A 37 -26.37 3.59 5.31
C GLU A 37 -26.87 2.41 6.13
N ALA A 38 -28.19 2.32 6.36
CA ALA A 38 -28.79 1.21 7.08
C ALA A 38 -28.57 -0.12 6.34
N MET A 39 -28.65 -0.13 5.00
CA MET A 39 -28.31 -1.29 4.18
C MET A 39 -26.82 -1.64 4.30
N THR A 40 -25.92 -0.66 4.27
CA THR A 40 -24.48 -0.89 4.42
C THR A 40 -24.14 -1.48 5.80
N GLN A 41 -24.78 -0.99 6.87
CA GLN A 41 -24.61 -1.56 8.20
C GLN A 41 -25.12 -3.00 8.27
N ALA A 42 -26.27 -3.29 7.63
CA ALA A 42 -26.80 -4.66 7.54
C ALA A 42 -25.83 -5.59 6.77
N PHE A 43 -25.26 -5.10 5.66
CA PHE A 43 -24.24 -5.81 4.88
C PHE A 43 -23.03 -6.16 5.74
N VAL A 44 -22.47 -5.18 6.46
CA VAL A 44 -21.31 -5.38 7.35
C VAL A 44 -21.62 -6.37 8.47
N SER A 45 -22.85 -6.36 9.01
CA SER A 45 -23.28 -7.34 10.02
C SER A 45 -23.57 -8.75 9.46
N GLY A 46 -23.54 -8.91 8.13
CA GLY A 46 -23.88 -10.17 7.49
C GLY A 46 -25.35 -10.57 7.67
N ASP A 47 -26.25 -9.59 7.72
CA ASP A 47 -27.70 -9.78 7.85
C ASP A 47 -28.36 -9.67 6.46
N ALA A 48 -28.35 -10.79 5.73
CA ALA A 48 -28.85 -10.85 4.36
C ALA A 48 -30.36 -10.53 4.27
N ASP A 49 -31.17 -10.94 5.25
CA ASP A 49 -32.61 -10.65 5.25
C ASP A 49 -32.88 -9.15 5.40
N LYS A 50 -32.14 -8.50 6.30
CA LYS A 50 -32.23 -7.05 6.46
C LYS A 50 -31.69 -6.32 5.24
N VAL A 51 -30.60 -6.77 4.61
CA VAL A 51 -30.12 -6.23 3.32
C VAL A 51 -31.22 -6.35 2.26
N ALA A 52 -31.83 -7.53 2.10
CA ALA A 52 -32.89 -7.78 1.13
C ALA A 52 -34.08 -6.84 1.29
N SER A 53 -34.41 -6.48 2.54
CA SER A 53 -35.46 -5.52 2.86
C SER A 53 -35.22 -4.12 2.28
N PHE A 54 -33.96 -3.73 2.01
CA PHE A 54 -33.66 -2.43 1.39
C PHE A 54 -33.64 -2.46 -0.13
N LEU A 55 -33.70 -3.62 -0.78
CA LEU A 55 -33.53 -3.76 -2.23
C LEU A 55 -34.88 -3.91 -2.95
N THR A 56 -35.02 -3.33 -4.14
CA THR A 56 -36.15 -3.64 -5.03
C THR A 56 -36.08 -5.09 -5.52
N ASP A 57 -37.15 -5.61 -6.12
CA ASP A 57 -37.14 -6.98 -6.66
C ASP A 57 -36.32 -7.10 -7.95
N ASP A 58 -36.28 -6.03 -8.76
CA ASP A 58 -35.49 -5.91 -9.98
C ASP A 58 -34.04 -5.41 -9.73
N PHE A 59 -33.54 -5.55 -8.51
CA PHE A 59 -32.24 -5.00 -8.10
C PHE A 59 -31.05 -5.50 -8.94
N LYS A 60 -30.08 -4.61 -9.17
CA LYS A 60 -28.80 -4.92 -9.82
C LYS A 60 -27.59 -4.27 -9.14
N SER A 61 -26.48 -5.01 -9.04
CA SER A 61 -25.17 -4.50 -8.62
C SER A 61 -24.13 -4.65 -9.73
N TYR A 62 -23.37 -3.58 -9.99
CA TYR A 62 -22.37 -3.50 -11.05
C TYR A 62 -20.99 -3.18 -10.50
N ASN A 63 -19.97 -3.75 -11.13
CA ASN A 63 -18.60 -3.26 -11.00
C ASN A 63 -18.40 -2.12 -12.00
N GLY A 64 -18.30 -0.89 -11.51
CA GLY A 64 -18.11 0.30 -12.33
C GLY A 64 -16.78 0.33 -13.09
N SER A 65 -15.82 -0.52 -12.72
CA SER A 65 -14.55 -0.69 -13.42
C SER A 65 -14.54 -1.87 -14.39
N SER A 66 -15.69 -2.51 -14.64
CA SER A 66 -15.79 -3.62 -15.59
C SER A 66 -15.49 -3.16 -17.03
N SER A 67 -14.68 -3.95 -17.75
CA SER A 67 -14.46 -3.77 -19.20
C SER A 67 -15.40 -4.63 -20.06
N ASP A 68 -16.21 -5.48 -19.43
CA ASP A 68 -17.18 -6.32 -20.12
C ASP A 68 -18.37 -5.48 -20.58
N LYS A 69 -18.58 -5.43 -21.91
CA LYS A 69 -19.68 -4.66 -22.53
C LYS A 69 -21.04 -5.34 -22.37
N ASP A 70 -21.05 -6.63 -22.06
CA ASP A 70 -22.26 -7.43 -21.93
C ASP A 70 -22.65 -7.67 -20.46
N ASP A 71 -21.94 -7.06 -19.51
CA ASP A 71 -22.20 -7.17 -18.07
C ASP A 71 -23.66 -6.83 -17.73
N LYS A 72 -24.40 -7.82 -17.22
CA LYS A 72 -25.81 -7.68 -16.81
C LYS A 72 -25.97 -7.32 -15.33
N GLY A 73 -24.87 -7.19 -14.61
CA GLY A 73 -24.85 -6.96 -13.18
C GLY A 73 -25.34 -8.17 -12.38
N LYS A 74 -24.90 -8.20 -11.13
CA LYS A 74 -25.32 -9.18 -10.14
C LYS A 74 -26.76 -8.91 -9.73
N ASP A 75 -27.62 -9.92 -9.78
CA ASP A 75 -29.01 -9.83 -9.31
C ASP A 75 -29.11 -9.86 -7.77
N LYS A 76 -30.34 -9.65 -7.27
CA LYS A 76 -30.66 -9.64 -5.84
C LYS A 76 -30.19 -10.91 -5.13
N GLU A 77 -30.55 -12.09 -5.65
CA GLU A 77 -30.19 -13.36 -5.01
C GLU A 77 -28.67 -13.54 -4.91
N SER A 78 -27.95 -13.26 -5.99
CA SER A 78 -26.49 -13.36 -6.03
C SER A 78 -25.82 -12.34 -5.12
N PHE A 79 -26.38 -11.13 -4.98
CA PHE A 79 -25.88 -10.11 -4.06
C PHE A 79 -26.09 -10.51 -2.60
N LEU A 80 -27.21 -11.16 -2.26
CA LEU A 80 -27.44 -11.68 -0.91
C LEU A 80 -26.51 -12.85 -0.56
N LYS A 81 -26.15 -13.70 -1.54
CA LYS A 81 -25.08 -14.69 -1.37
C LYS A 81 -23.73 -14.03 -1.11
N GLU A 82 -23.46 -12.88 -1.75
CA GLU A 82 -22.26 -12.08 -1.46
C GLU A 82 -22.24 -11.58 -0.02
N VAL A 83 -23.36 -11.10 0.55
CA VAL A 83 -23.43 -10.70 1.97
C VAL A 83 -22.92 -11.82 2.89
N ASN A 84 -23.40 -13.04 2.68
CA ASN A 84 -22.98 -14.19 3.48
C ASN A 84 -21.52 -14.56 3.23
N PHE A 85 -21.07 -14.53 1.97
CA PHE A 85 -19.67 -14.77 1.64
C PHE A 85 -18.73 -13.81 2.40
N TRP A 86 -19.05 -12.51 2.42
CA TRP A 86 -18.25 -11.52 3.13
C TRP A 86 -18.23 -11.77 4.64
N LYS A 87 -19.39 -12.09 5.23
CA LYS A 87 -19.51 -12.45 6.64
C LYS A 87 -18.64 -13.66 7.02
N ASP A 88 -18.66 -14.68 6.18
CA ASP A 88 -18.02 -15.97 6.48
C ASP A 88 -16.52 -15.97 6.17
N ASN A 89 -16.04 -15.06 5.32
CA ASN A 89 -14.66 -15.07 4.83
C ASN A 89 -13.84 -13.84 5.23
N ILE A 90 -14.44 -12.75 5.71
CA ILE A 90 -13.73 -11.52 6.05
C ILE A 90 -13.86 -11.20 7.55
N ASP A 91 -12.77 -11.34 8.27
CA ASP A 91 -12.67 -10.91 9.66
C ASP A 91 -12.60 -9.38 9.75
N TYR A 92 -13.20 -8.82 10.80
CA TYR A 92 -13.18 -7.38 11.10
C TYR A 92 -13.72 -6.51 9.96
N LEU A 93 -14.66 -7.03 9.16
CA LEU A 93 -15.27 -6.28 8.07
C LEU A 93 -15.84 -4.95 8.58
N SER A 94 -15.48 -3.88 7.89
CA SER A 94 -15.95 -2.53 8.18
C SER A 94 -16.09 -1.76 6.88
N ILE A 95 -17.22 -1.07 6.72
CA ILE A 95 -17.42 -0.06 5.69
C ILE A 95 -17.86 1.21 6.41
N LYS A 96 -17.05 2.26 6.31
CA LYS A 96 -17.30 3.56 6.96
C LYS A 96 -17.06 4.67 5.99
N ARG A 97 -17.78 5.79 6.12
CA ARG A 97 -17.49 7.02 5.36
C ARG A 97 -16.01 7.38 5.49
N SER A 98 -15.37 7.71 4.37
CA SER A 98 -14.00 8.22 4.40
C SER A 98 -13.96 9.56 5.12
N GLN A 99 -12.81 9.90 5.71
CA GLN A 99 -12.67 11.16 6.44
C GLN A 99 -12.95 12.37 5.52
N GLY A 100 -13.90 13.22 5.94
CA GLY A 100 -14.32 14.40 5.17
C GLY A 100 -15.30 14.12 4.04
N ALA A 101 -15.66 12.86 3.80
CA ALA A 101 -16.70 12.50 2.83
C ALA A 101 -18.10 12.58 3.47
N TYR A 102 -19.05 13.09 2.70
CA TYR A 102 -20.47 13.10 3.01
C TYR A 102 -21.21 12.43 1.86
N PRO A 103 -22.18 11.53 2.13
CA PRO A 103 -23.03 11.02 1.08
C PRO A 103 -23.89 12.14 0.53
N ASP A 104 -23.91 12.31 -0.78
CA ASP A 104 -24.76 13.29 -1.45
C ASP A 104 -25.96 12.59 -2.09
N ALA A 105 -27.16 13.09 -1.84
CA ALA A 105 -28.36 12.71 -2.57
C ALA A 105 -28.63 13.69 -3.70
N LEU A 106 -28.80 13.19 -4.92
CA LEU A 106 -29.02 13.96 -6.12
C LEU A 106 -30.42 13.66 -6.68
N GLU A 107 -31.25 14.70 -6.72
CA GLU A 107 -32.55 14.69 -7.40
C GLU A 107 -32.41 15.43 -8.72
N TYR A 108 -32.60 14.71 -9.84
CA TYR A 108 -32.47 15.30 -11.17
C TYR A 108 -33.79 15.91 -11.67
N LYS A 109 -33.68 16.98 -12.48
CA LYS A 109 -34.83 17.61 -13.14
C LYS A 109 -35.24 16.92 -14.45
N GLU A 110 -34.33 16.18 -15.07
CA GLU A 110 -34.51 15.57 -16.39
C GLU A 110 -35.40 14.32 -16.32
N ALA A 111 -36.30 14.15 -17.28
CA ALA A 111 -37.42 13.19 -17.24
C ALA A 111 -37.00 11.75 -16.90
N ASN A 112 -35.86 11.30 -17.40
CA ASN A 112 -35.39 9.92 -17.25
C ASN A 112 -34.96 9.55 -15.81
N ASN A 113 -34.72 10.55 -14.95
CA ASN A 113 -34.26 10.35 -13.57
C ASN A 113 -35.18 11.04 -12.54
N LYS A 114 -36.37 11.51 -12.93
CA LYS A 114 -37.27 12.25 -12.02
C LYS A 114 -37.80 11.41 -10.86
N ASP A 115 -37.93 10.11 -11.06
CA ASP A 115 -38.58 9.20 -10.11
C ASP A 115 -37.57 8.44 -9.22
N VAL A 116 -36.29 8.78 -9.31
CA VAL A 116 -35.22 8.14 -8.55
C VAL A 116 -34.30 9.17 -7.91
N VAL A 117 -33.72 8.81 -6.78
CA VAL A 117 -32.68 9.58 -6.11
C VAL A 117 -31.37 8.84 -6.26
N TRP A 118 -30.34 9.55 -6.73
CA TRP A 118 -28.99 9.01 -6.74
C TRP A 118 -28.32 9.33 -5.41
N VAL A 119 -27.71 8.35 -4.76
CA VAL A 119 -26.85 8.59 -3.60
C VAL A 119 -25.42 8.24 -3.96
N GLN A 120 -24.51 9.19 -3.78
CA GLN A 120 -23.09 9.03 -4.04
C GLN A 120 -22.32 9.04 -2.72
N THR A 121 -21.41 8.07 -2.52
CA THR A 121 -20.61 7.98 -1.28
C THR A 121 -19.16 7.58 -1.54
N TRP A 122 -18.29 8.04 -0.65
CA TRP A 122 -16.89 7.63 -0.52
C TRP A 122 -16.67 7.01 0.85
N GLU A 123 -16.17 5.79 0.87
CA GLU A 123 -16.02 4.97 2.06
C GLU A 123 -14.67 4.27 2.09
N ASP A 124 -14.25 3.91 3.29
CA ASP A 124 -13.12 3.01 3.51
C ASP A 124 -13.68 1.61 3.78
N LEU A 125 -13.29 0.66 2.93
CA LEU A 125 -13.55 -0.76 3.09
C LEU A 125 -12.34 -1.41 3.76
N LYS A 126 -12.56 -2.02 4.93
CA LYS A 126 -11.52 -2.66 5.73
C LYS A 126 -11.92 -4.06 6.16
N GLY A 127 -10.93 -4.92 6.35
CA GLY A 127 -11.07 -6.27 6.87
C GLY A 127 -9.81 -7.10 6.68
N VAL A 128 -9.87 -8.38 7.01
CA VAL A 128 -8.81 -9.35 6.76
C VAL A 128 -9.45 -10.60 6.19
N HIS A 129 -8.97 -11.08 5.04
CA HIS A 129 -9.48 -12.34 4.51
C HIS A 129 -9.04 -13.51 5.41
N SER A 130 -10.02 -14.16 6.04
CA SER A 130 -9.86 -15.12 7.14
C SER A 130 -8.93 -16.30 6.82
N LYS A 131 -8.88 -16.74 5.56
CA LYS A 131 -8.05 -17.87 5.15
C LYS A 131 -6.63 -17.49 4.76
N THR A 132 -6.45 -16.36 4.07
CA THR A 132 -5.15 -15.98 3.49
C THR A 132 -4.40 -14.94 4.32
N GLY A 133 -5.09 -14.27 5.26
CA GLY A 133 -4.51 -13.17 6.05
C GLY A 133 -4.30 -11.88 5.26
N VAL A 134 -4.66 -11.83 3.97
CA VAL A 134 -4.52 -10.63 3.15
C VAL A 134 -5.41 -9.52 3.73
N LYS A 135 -4.78 -8.38 4.01
CA LYS A 135 -5.45 -7.20 4.55
C LYS A 135 -6.26 -6.50 3.44
N ILE A 136 -7.53 -6.27 3.73
CA ILE A 136 -8.38 -5.37 2.96
C ILE A 136 -8.32 -4.00 3.63
N ASP A 137 -7.78 -3.01 2.91
CA ASP A 137 -7.75 -1.61 3.33
C ASP A 137 -7.73 -0.75 2.07
N MET A 138 -8.91 -0.38 1.59
CA MET A 138 -9.04 0.31 0.30
C MET A 138 -10.16 1.33 0.30
N PRO A 139 -10.04 2.40 -0.52
CA PRO A 139 -11.16 3.28 -0.80
C PRO A 139 -12.22 2.53 -1.62
N LEU A 140 -13.47 2.83 -1.33
CA LEU A 140 -14.66 2.30 -1.98
C LEU A 140 -15.56 3.47 -2.38
N HIS A 141 -15.78 3.62 -3.68
CA HIS A 141 -16.75 4.56 -4.21
C HIS A 141 -18.02 3.82 -4.60
N ARG A 142 -19.19 4.29 -4.15
CA ARG A 142 -20.47 3.68 -4.52
C ARG A 142 -21.48 4.72 -4.97
N LEU A 143 -22.21 4.37 -6.03
CA LEU A 143 -23.41 5.05 -6.48
C LEU A 143 -24.60 4.13 -6.23
N PHE A 144 -25.66 4.69 -5.66
CA PHE A 144 -26.93 4.01 -5.43
C PHE A 144 -28.02 4.71 -6.21
N ILE A 145 -28.90 3.94 -6.86
CA ILE A 145 -30.15 4.46 -7.41
C ILE A 145 -31.27 3.98 -6.51
N VAL A 146 -32.01 4.91 -5.93
CA VAL A 146 -33.03 4.66 -4.91
C VAL A 146 -34.39 5.10 -5.44
N ASP A 147 -35.41 4.25 -5.30
CA ASP A 147 -36.77 4.56 -5.71
C ASP A 147 -37.50 5.47 -4.70
N LYS A 148 -38.71 5.91 -5.07
CA LYS A 148 -39.58 6.74 -4.21
C LYS A 148 -39.97 6.11 -2.87
N ASN A 149 -39.82 4.79 -2.72
CA ASN A 149 -40.10 4.06 -1.48
C ASN A 149 -38.84 3.87 -0.63
N ASN A 150 -37.73 4.53 -0.98
CA ASN A 150 -36.41 4.37 -0.39
C ASN A 150 -35.85 2.94 -0.50
N LYS A 151 -36.22 2.22 -1.57
CA LYS A 151 -35.60 0.93 -1.93
C LYS A 151 -34.50 1.14 -2.96
N ILE A 152 -33.39 0.48 -2.74
CA ILE A 152 -32.22 0.53 -3.62
C ILE A 152 -32.50 -0.38 -4.82
N LYS A 153 -32.50 0.23 -6.00
CA LYS A 153 -32.64 -0.45 -7.28
C LYS A 153 -31.29 -0.86 -7.87
N THR A 154 -30.28 0.01 -7.73
CA THR A 154 -28.97 -0.22 -8.35
C THR A 154 -27.85 0.15 -7.39
N ILE A 155 -26.78 -0.64 -7.39
CA ILE A 155 -25.48 -0.29 -6.80
C ILE A 155 -24.42 -0.34 -7.89
N ILE A 156 -23.62 0.70 -8.03
CA ILE A 156 -22.41 0.70 -8.87
C ILE A 156 -21.24 0.95 -7.94
N ARG A 157 -20.27 0.02 -7.89
CA ARG A 157 -19.09 0.12 -7.02
C ARG A 157 -17.82 0.30 -7.83
N TYR A 158 -16.91 1.12 -7.31
CA TYR A 158 -15.54 1.26 -7.81
C TYR A 158 -14.59 1.02 -6.64
N SER A 159 -13.64 0.11 -6.83
CA SER A 159 -12.68 -0.32 -5.82
C SER A 159 -11.39 -0.78 -6.49
N ASN A 160 -10.33 -0.96 -5.70
CA ASN A 160 -9.08 -1.52 -6.19
C ASN A 160 -9.15 -3.06 -6.23
N ASN A 161 -9.15 -3.63 -7.44
CA ASN A 161 -9.21 -5.08 -7.61
C ASN A 161 -7.93 -5.82 -7.21
N SER A 162 -6.78 -5.14 -7.13
CA SER A 162 -5.50 -5.80 -6.81
C SER A 162 -5.51 -6.50 -5.45
N VAL A 163 -6.32 -6.02 -4.51
CA VAL A 163 -6.49 -6.65 -3.19
C VAL A 163 -7.17 -8.01 -3.31
N PHE A 164 -8.17 -8.14 -4.20
CA PHE A 164 -8.87 -9.40 -4.44
C PHE A 164 -8.02 -10.37 -5.27
N ASP A 165 -7.22 -9.83 -6.20
CA ASP A 165 -6.23 -10.64 -6.94
C ASP A 165 -5.20 -11.25 -5.98
N GLU A 166 -4.70 -10.47 -5.01
CA GLU A 166 -3.77 -10.95 -3.98
C GLU A 166 -4.38 -12.04 -3.09
N ILE A 167 -5.66 -11.89 -2.70
CA ILE A 167 -6.41 -12.94 -2.00
C ILE A 167 -6.44 -14.22 -2.85
N GLY A 168 -6.75 -14.11 -4.13
CA GLY A 168 -6.81 -15.26 -5.06
C GLY A 168 -5.45 -15.94 -5.23
N ASN A 169 -4.40 -15.15 -5.42
CA ASN A 169 -3.03 -15.66 -5.58
C ASN A 169 -2.54 -16.38 -4.32
N SER A 170 -2.93 -15.91 -3.13
CA SER A 170 -2.53 -16.48 -1.84
C SER A 170 -3.10 -17.88 -1.55
N PHE A 171 -3.92 -18.46 -2.43
CA PHE A 171 -4.37 -19.85 -2.33
C PHE A 171 -3.44 -20.86 -2.99
N ASN A 172 -2.39 -20.41 -3.66
CA ASN A 172 -1.45 -21.27 -4.36
C ASN A 172 -0.02 -20.96 -3.94
N ASP A 173 0.81 -21.99 -3.92
CA ASP A 173 2.25 -21.82 -3.73
C ASP A 173 2.87 -21.16 -4.97
N ARG A 174 3.75 -20.18 -4.75
CA ARG A 174 4.55 -19.55 -5.80
C ARG A 174 6.00 -19.45 -5.35
N GLU A 175 6.91 -20.01 -6.14
CA GLU A 175 8.35 -19.81 -5.94
C GLU A 175 8.77 -18.40 -6.40
N ASN A 176 9.76 -17.80 -5.74
CA ASN A 176 10.28 -16.48 -6.10
C ASN A 176 11.82 -16.48 -6.16
N GLY A 177 12.36 -17.21 -7.14
CA GLY A 177 13.80 -17.32 -7.34
C GLY A 177 14.45 -18.49 -6.59
N THR A 178 15.77 -18.41 -6.40
CA THR A 178 16.60 -19.50 -5.85
C THR A 178 17.37 -19.04 -4.62
N ILE A 179 17.46 -19.92 -3.62
CA ILE A 179 18.29 -19.73 -2.42
C ILE A 179 19.54 -20.60 -2.50
N TYR A 180 20.69 -20.03 -2.16
CA TYR A 180 21.98 -20.69 -2.13
C TYR A 180 22.62 -20.55 -0.75
N ASN A 181 23.17 -21.64 -0.21
CA ASN A 181 23.99 -21.62 1.01
C ASN A 181 25.51 -21.58 0.72
N HIS A 182 25.90 -21.75 -0.55
CA HIS A 182 27.27 -21.61 -1.05
C HIS A 182 27.23 -20.88 -2.39
N HIS A 183 27.80 -19.68 -2.44
CA HIS A 183 27.81 -18.83 -3.63
C HIS A 183 28.95 -17.81 -3.53
N GLU A 184 29.43 -17.28 -4.67
CA GLU A 184 30.53 -16.30 -4.67
C GLU A 184 30.16 -15.01 -3.93
N ASN A 185 28.91 -14.55 -4.01
CA ASN A 185 28.47 -13.37 -3.24
C ASN A 185 28.49 -13.62 -1.72
N ILE A 186 28.22 -14.85 -1.26
CA ILE A 186 28.41 -15.21 0.16
C ILE A 186 29.88 -15.14 0.53
N ASN A 187 30.77 -15.60 -0.37
CA ASN A 187 32.21 -15.49 -0.16
C ASN A 187 32.67 -14.03 -0.10
N SER A 188 32.07 -13.14 -0.91
CA SER A 188 32.33 -11.69 -0.86
C SER A 188 31.96 -11.09 0.50
N VAL A 189 30.76 -11.36 1.02
CA VAL A 189 30.35 -10.87 2.36
C VAL A 189 31.28 -11.39 3.46
N ARG A 190 31.61 -12.69 3.46
CA ARG A 190 32.56 -13.26 4.43
C ARG A 190 33.92 -12.56 4.37
N LYS A 191 34.48 -12.40 3.17
CA LYS A 191 35.78 -11.73 2.97
C LYS A 191 35.74 -10.27 3.41
N MET A 192 34.64 -9.57 3.14
CA MET A 192 34.41 -8.19 3.57
C MET A 192 34.40 -8.09 5.10
N ILE A 193 33.56 -8.88 5.78
CA ILE A 193 33.42 -8.86 7.25
C ILE A 193 34.74 -9.23 7.93
N TYR A 194 35.43 -10.27 7.47
CA TYR A 194 36.71 -10.67 8.07
C TYR A 194 37.85 -9.69 7.72
N ALA A 195 37.80 -9.00 6.58
CA ALA A 195 38.72 -7.89 6.32
C ALA A 195 38.48 -6.74 7.32
N PHE A 196 37.22 -6.41 7.60
CA PHE A 196 36.83 -5.40 8.59
C PHE A 196 37.28 -5.78 10.00
N GLU A 197 37.09 -7.04 10.42
CA GLU A 197 37.61 -7.58 11.69
C GLU A 197 39.13 -7.38 11.83
N ASN A 198 39.86 -7.65 10.74
CA ASN A 198 41.32 -7.52 10.68
C ASN A 198 41.80 -6.09 10.41
N LYS A 199 40.89 -5.10 10.40
CA LYS A 199 41.18 -3.68 10.14
C LYS A 199 41.84 -3.44 8.77
N ASP A 200 41.67 -4.36 7.82
CA ASP A 200 42.02 -4.20 6.41
C ASP A 200 40.87 -3.50 5.69
N PHE A 201 40.71 -2.22 6.02
CA PHE A 201 39.58 -1.41 5.57
C PHE A 201 39.57 -1.19 4.06
N ASP A 202 40.74 -1.05 3.43
CA ASP A 202 40.84 -0.92 1.98
C ASP A 202 40.25 -2.15 1.29
N LYS A 203 40.57 -3.34 1.79
CA LYS A 203 39.99 -4.58 1.28
C LYS A 203 38.51 -4.71 1.63
N ALA A 204 38.10 -4.40 2.86
CA ALA A 204 36.70 -4.45 3.27
C ALA A 204 35.84 -3.57 2.36
N TYR A 205 36.24 -2.31 2.14
CA TYR A 205 35.50 -1.38 1.30
C TYR A 205 35.59 -1.69 -0.20
N SER A 206 36.57 -2.50 -0.64
CA SER A 206 36.71 -2.89 -2.05
C SER A 206 35.59 -3.80 -2.56
N PHE A 207 34.79 -4.41 -1.67
CA PHE A 207 33.64 -5.23 -2.06
C PHE A 207 32.41 -4.42 -2.45
N TYR A 208 32.38 -3.13 -2.11
CA TYR A 208 31.28 -2.23 -2.43
C TYR A 208 31.46 -1.59 -3.81
N ASP A 209 30.35 -1.21 -4.43
CA ASP A 209 30.32 -0.23 -5.51
C ASP A 209 30.65 1.17 -4.94
N ASP A 210 31.31 2.02 -5.72
CA ASP A 210 31.69 3.37 -5.28
C ASP A 210 30.48 4.23 -4.90
N LYS A 211 29.29 3.91 -5.44
CA LYS A 211 28.02 4.58 -5.14
C LYS A 211 27.15 3.80 -4.17
N ALA A 212 27.71 2.82 -3.46
CA ALA A 212 26.96 2.05 -2.49
C ALA A 212 26.33 2.95 -1.42
N ILE A 213 25.12 2.58 -1.02
CA ILE A 213 24.34 3.28 0.00
C ILE A 213 24.12 2.40 1.23
N PHE A 214 24.12 3.02 2.40
CA PHE A 214 24.07 2.32 3.67
C PHE A 214 22.87 2.80 4.48
N MET A 215 22.19 1.86 5.13
CA MET A 215 21.06 2.11 6.01
C MET A 215 21.24 1.33 7.29
N ASP A 216 20.73 1.86 8.39
CA ASP A 216 20.67 1.14 9.66
C ASP A 216 19.30 1.34 10.32
N ILE A 217 18.86 0.35 11.10
CA ILE A 217 17.53 0.35 11.74
C ILE A 217 17.34 1.46 12.80
N ASN A 218 18.42 2.11 13.25
CA ASN A 218 18.40 3.19 14.22
C ASN A 218 18.33 4.58 13.53
N SER A 219 18.52 4.63 12.20
CA SER A 219 18.36 5.84 11.39
C SER A 219 16.90 6.12 10.97
N PRO A 220 16.54 7.39 10.66
CA PRO A 220 15.20 7.72 10.16
C PRO A 220 14.84 6.93 8.89
N VAL A 221 13.59 6.46 8.83
CA VAL A 221 13.07 5.68 7.69
C VAL A 221 13.26 6.42 6.37
N GLY A 222 13.79 5.71 5.37
CA GLY A 222 13.99 6.23 4.02
C GLY A 222 15.21 7.15 3.86
N LYS A 223 16.11 7.18 4.86
CA LYS A 223 17.40 7.86 4.77
C LYS A 223 18.52 6.84 4.61
N SER A 224 19.45 7.15 3.73
CA SER A 224 20.68 6.39 3.52
C SER A 224 21.87 7.33 3.56
N ILE A 225 23.05 6.78 3.82
CA ILE A 225 24.32 7.48 3.74
C ILE A 225 25.20 6.89 2.65
N THR A 226 26.18 7.67 2.21
CA THR A 226 27.17 7.26 1.21
C THR A 226 28.25 6.37 1.82
N LEU A 227 28.99 5.64 0.98
CA LEU A 227 30.19 4.91 1.40
C LEU A 227 31.20 5.80 2.15
N ALA A 228 31.38 7.06 1.75
CA ALA A 228 32.29 7.98 2.44
C ALA A 228 31.82 8.30 3.89
N GLU A 229 30.52 8.50 4.07
CA GLU A 229 29.93 8.72 5.39
C GLU A 229 29.95 7.45 6.25
N GLN A 230 29.73 6.28 5.65
CA GLN A 230 29.86 5.00 6.34
C GLN A 230 31.28 4.80 6.87
N LYS A 231 32.32 5.04 6.05
CA LYS A 231 33.73 4.99 6.50
C LYS A 231 33.98 5.91 7.70
N ALA A 232 33.39 7.09 7.71
CA ALA A 232 33.50 8.02 8.82
C ALA A 232 32.77 7.52 10.08
N ASN A 233 31.64 6.83 9.93
CA ASN A 233 30.93 6.21 11.04
C ASN A 233 31.67 5.00 11.60
N ASP A 234 32.28 4.17 10.75
CA ASP A 234 33.12 3.06 11.17
C ASP A 234 34.32 3.57 11.97
N GLN A 235 34.96 4.66 11.54
CA GLN A 235 36.02 5.29 12.34
C GLN A 235 35.53 5.71 13.73
N LYS A 236 34.34 6.33 13.83
CA LYS A 236 33.75 6.70 15.13
C LYS A 236 33.47 5.48 16.02
N LEU A 237 33.09 4.34 15.43
CA LEU A 237 32.94 3.09 16.15
C LEU A 237 34.29 2.66 16.74
N PHE A 238 35.34 2.62 15.92
CA PHE A 238 36.68 2.24 16.38
C PHE A 238 37.31 3.24 17.35
N ASP A 239 36.91 4.52 17.34
CA ASP A 239 37.36 5.50 18.33
C ASP A 239 36.80 5.17 19.73
N LYS A 240 35.62 4.55 19.80
CA LYS A 240 34.93 4.21 21.06
C LYS A 240 35.11 2.76 21.51
N PHE A 241 35.34 1.85 20.57
CA PHE A 241 35.37 0.41 20.83
C PHE A 241 36.59 -0.25 20.20
N ASP A 242 37.13 -1.25 20.89
CA ASP A 242 38.06 -2.21 20.32
C ASP A 242 37.26 -3.43 19.82
N LEU A 243 37.22 -3.65 18.51
CA LEU A 243 36.71 -4.88 17.92
C LEU A 243 37.72 -6.01 18.15
N THR A 244 37.26 -7.07 18.82
CA THR A 244 38.11 -8.19 19.25
C THR A 244 37.94 -9.42 18.37
N SER A 245 36.70 -9.73 17.99
CA SER A 245 36.39 -10.71 16.95
C SER A 245 35.01 -10.50 16.36
N ILE A 246 34.75 -11.12 15.21
CA ILE A 246 33.42 -11.26 14.64
C ILE A 246 33.12 -12.74 14.44
N ASP A 247 32.06 -13.24 15.10
CA ASP A 247 31.64 -14.63 14.93
C ASP A 247 30.47 -14.71 13.95
N MET A 248 30.58 -15.56 12.93
CA MET A 248 29.46 -15.90 12.05
C MET A 248 28.41 -16.71 12.82
N VAL A 249 27.14 -16.33 12.70
CA VAL A 249 26.01 -17.05 13.31
C VAL A 249 25.29 -17.83 12.22
N GLY A 250 25.36 -19.16 12.29
CA GLY A 250 24.82 -20.02 11.24
C GLY A 250 25.62 -19.90 9.94
N TYR A 251 24.93 -19.67 8.83
CA TYR A 251 25.54 -19.39 7.52
C TYR A 251 24.75 -18.30 6.80
N PRO A 252 25.40 -17.45 5.97
CA PRO A 252 24.68 -16.52 5.11
C PRO A 252 23.91 -17.26 4.01
N ASP A 253 22.74 -16.72 3.66
CA ASP A 253 21.95 -17.17 2.52
C ASP A 253 22.04 -16.13 1.40
N TYR A 254 22.25 -16.61 0.17
CA TYR A 254 22.13 -15.79 -1.03
C TYR A 254 20.80 -16.07 -1.71
N LEU A 255 19.97 -15.04 -1.83
CA LEU A 255 18.66 -15.07 -2.46
C LEU A 255 18.78 -14.37 -3.83
N HIS A 256 18.59 -15.15 -4.90
CA HIS A 256 18.46 -14.62 -6.25
C HIS A 256 16.99 -14.66 -6.66
N TYR A 257 16.32 -13.52 -6.55
CA TYR A 257 14.89 -13.38 -6.81
C TYR A 257 14.59 -13.33 -8.31
N GLU A 258 13.51 -13.97 -8.73
CA GLU A 258 12.97 -13.82 -10.09
C GLU A 258 12.42 -12.40 -10.30
N MET A 259 11.65 -11.91 -9.32
CA MET A 259 11.11 -10.56 -9.37
C MET A 259 12.22 -9.51 -9.25
N GLY A 260 12.37 -8.71 -10.30
CA GLY A 260 13.34 -7.61 -10.34
C GLY A 260 14.80 -8.07 -10.42
N ASP A 261 15.06 -9.36 -10.65
CA ASP A 261 16.41 -9.94 -10.72
C ASP A 261 17.30 -9.54 -9.52
N ALA A 262 16.68 -9.46 -8.33
CA ALA A 262 17.35 -8.97 -7.13
C ALA A 262 18.32 -10.04 -6.58
N ARG A 263 19.51 -9.59 -6.19
CA ARG A 263 20.62 -10.43 -5.71
C ARG A 263 20.95 -10.00 -4.29
N VAL A 264 20.61 -10.83 -3.30
CA VAL A 264 20.67 -10.42 -1.90
C VAL A 264 21.43 -11.45 -1.08
N VAL A 265 22.39 -11.03 -0.25
CA VAL A 265 22.94 -11.87 0.81
C VAL A 265 22.36 -11.42 2.14
N GLN A 266 21.83 -12.39 2.90
CA GLN A 266 21.40 -12.23 4.28
C GLN A 266 22.42 -12.88 5.19
N SER A 267 22.97 -12.16 6.16
CA SER A 267 24.04 -12.66 7.01
C SER A 267 23.93 -12.22 8.47
N TRP A 268 24.25 -13.12 9.40
CA TRP A 268 24.17 -12.89 10.85
C TRP A 268 25.54 -13.00 11.50
N TRP A 269 25.85 -12.03 12.36
CA TRP A 269 27.16 -11.89 12.98
C TRP A 269 27.06 -11.45 14.43
N ASN A 270 28.02 -11.88 15.25
CA ASN A 270 28.21 -11.37 16.60
C ASN A 270 29.52 -10.58 16.65
N PHE A 271 29.42 -9.26 16.73
CA PHE A 271 30.57 -8.37 16.87
C PHE A 271 30.95 -8.32 18.34
N ARG A 272 32.18 -8.74 18.66
CA ARG A 272 32.71 -8.71 20.03
C ARG A 272 33.51 -7.44 20.24
N LEU A 273 32.92 -6.51 20.96
CA LEU A 273 33.46 -5.17 21.20
C LEU A 273 33.94 -5.05 22.66
N THR A 274 35.02 -4.33 22.88
CA THR A 274 35.41 -3.83 24.21
C THR A 274 35.32 -2.32 24.18
N ARG A 275 34.44 -1.74 25.01
CA ARG A 275 34.30 -0.28 25.10
C ARG A 275 35.52 0.33 25.75
N LYS A 276 36.09 1.37 25.13
CA LYS A 276 37.36 1.95 25.57
C LYS A 276 37.27 2.70 26.89
N SER A 277 36.14 3.36 27.16
CA SER A 277 35.93 4.22 28.33
C SER A 277 35.91 3.47 29.66
N ASP A 278 35.29 2.29 29.70
CA ASP A 278 35.07 1.53 30.94
C ASP A 278 35.46 0.05 30.83
N LYS A 279 36.03 -0.37 29.70
CA LYS A 279 36.46 -1.74 29.40
C LYS A 279 35.32 -2.77 29.41
N LYS A 280 34.06 -2.33 29.30
CA LYS A 280 32.90 -3.22 29.18
C LYS A 280 33.00 -4.06 27.91
N LYS A 281 32.87 -5.38 28.06
CA LYS A 281 32.76 -6.32 26.93
C LYS A 281 31.30 -6.38 26.47
N ILE A 282 31.09 -6.27 25.17
CA ILE A 282 29.79 -6.23 24.52
C ILE A 282 29.81 -7.26 23.39
N VAL A 283 28.77 -8.08 23.32
CA VAL A 283 28.50 -8.91 22.15
C VAL A 283 27.31 -8.27 21.46
N LEU A 284 27.54 -7.69 20.29
CA LEU A 284 26.52 -7.02 19.49
C LEU A 284 26.08 -7.95 18.36
N PRO A 285 24.86 -8.51 18.41
CA PRO A 285 24.27 -9.22 17.28
C PRO A 285 23.92 -8.22 16.18
N ILE A 286 24.33 -8.53 14.96
CA ILE A 286 24.03 -7.73 13.76
C ILE A 286 23.53 -8.67 12.67
N PHE A 287 22.45 -8.26 12.01
CA PHE A 287 21.94 -8.87 10.79
C PHE A 287 22.14 -7.89 9.63
N PHE A 288 22.82 -8.33 8.57
CA PHE A 288 23.02 -7.55 7.36
C PHE A 288 22.19 -8.08 6.20
N ILE A 289 21.68 -7.15 5.39
CA ILE A 289 21.11 -7.40 4.07
C ILE A 289 21.96 -6.66 3.04
N ASP A 290 22.70 -7.40 2.23
CA ASP A 290 23.60 -6.89 1.19
C ASP A 290 23.00 -7.10 -0.19
N ASN A 291 22.72 -6.04 -0.93
CA ASN A 291 22.26 -6.11 -2.32
C ASN A 291 23.44 -6.05 -3.28
N PHE A 292 23.45 -6.92 -4.29
CA PHE A 292 24.50 -7.02 -5.29
C PHE A 292 24.05 -6.53 -6.67
N ASP A 293 24.96 -5.91 -7.41
CA ASP A 293 24.81 -5.74 -8.85
C ASP A 293 25.11 -7.05 -9.61
N ASP A 294 24.96 -7.01 -10.93
CA ASP A 294 25.25 -8.13 -11.82
C ASP A 294 26.76 -8.46 -11.94
N LYS A 295 27.63 -7.61 -11.39
CA LYS A 295 29.09 -7.78 -11.35
C LYS A 295 29.60 -8.32 -10.00
N GLY A 296 28.70 -8.55 -9.05
CA GLY A 296 29.05 -9.05 -7.72
C GLY A 296 29.61 -7.98 -6.78
N LYS A 297 29.33 -6.69 -7.02
CA LYS A 297 29.60 -5.59 -6.08
C LYS A 297 28.40 -5.31 -5.20
N ILE A 298 28.65 -5.01 -3.92
CA ILE A 298 27.60 -4.62 -2.98
C ILE A 298 27.18 -3.18 -3.30
N THR A 299 25.91 -2.98 -3.64
CA THR A 299 25.30 -1.69 -4.00
C THR A 299 24.52 -1.07 -2.84
N SER A 300 24.05 -1.88 -1.90
CA SER A 300 23.56 -1.38 -0.62
C SER A 300 23.70 -2.40 0.49
N GLU A 301 23.90 -1.91 1.72
CA GLU A 301 23.91 -2.71 2.95
C GLU A 301 22.89 -2.11 3.93
N ILE A 302 22.07 -2.96 4.53
CA ILE A 302 21.17 -2.59 5.62
C ILE A 302 21.59 -3.33 6.88
N ALA A 303 21.92 -2.59 7.94
CA ALA A 303 22.31 -3.13 9.23
C ALA A 303 21.16 -3.13 10.24
N TYR A 304 20.81 -4.30 10.76
CA TYR A 304 19.84 -4.50 11.83
C TYR A 304 20.56 -4.88 13.12
N TYR A 305 20.61 -3.95 14.07
CA TYR A 305 21.19 -4.14 15.40
C TYR A 305 20.58 -3.15 16.39
N SER A 306 20.78 -3.39 17.69
CA SER A 306 20.33 -2.46 18.73
C SER A 306 21.47 -1.54 19.16
N GLU A 307 21.40 -0.25 18.79
CA GLU A 307 22.42 0.74 19.21
C GLU A 307 22.50 0.86 20.74
N LYS A 308 21.40 0.64 21.45
CA LYS A 308 21.32 0.64 22.92
C LYS A 308 22.28 -0.34 23.60
N MET A 309 22.71 -1.41 22.90
CA MET A 309 23.68 -2.35 23.45
C MET A 309 25.10 -1.75 23.55
N MET A 310 25.35 -0.64 22.84
CA MET A 310 26.64 0.05 22.79
C MET A 310 26.75 1.22 23.81
N GLU A 311 25.63 1.66 24.40
CA GLU A 311 25.55 2.66 25.48
C GLU A 311 26.10 2.13 26.83
#